data_AF-A0A3B9K7F6-F1
#
_entry.id   AF-A0A3B9K7F6-F1
#
_cell.length_a   1.000
_cell.length_b   1.000
_cell.length_c   1.000
_cell.angle_alpha   90.00
_cell.angle_beta   90.00
_cell.angle_gamma   90.00
#
_symmetry.space_group_name_H-M   'P 1'
#
loop_
_entity.id
_entity.type
_entity.pdbx_description
1 polymer ?
#
loop_
_entity_poly.entity_id
_entity_poly.type
_entity_poly.pdbx_seq_one_letter_code
_entity_poly.pdbx_strand_id
1 'polypeptide(L)'
;TADIYLDPDWQMPWEPGDTITNPDLADTLELIAEEGEEAFYRGEIAEKIVDTVQKYGGNLTTEDFADYDINVTEPVHGTYRGYDIYSSALPSSGGAIILEMLNILENYDVASMDPESAEYFHLLSETMKLGFADRAEFMGDPEFNEVPVAGLIDKEYGKTQAERIDPAKAGSYEAGEPMPQESDSTTHFSIIDSQGNMVAVTKTVDATFASGLVAEGTGILLNDTLYDFSLDKESPNVIAGGKRPLSSMSPTLVLKDGEPFLALGAPGSTRIITGVTQVISKVIDHGM
;
A
#
# COMPACT_ATOMS: atom_id res chain seq x y z
N THR A 1 15.11 -16.88 -12.59
CA THR A 1 15.11 -15.40 -12.73
C THR A 1 16.02 -14.94 -13.85
N ALA A 2 17.32 -15.24 -13.80
CA ALA A 2 18.27 -14.87 -14.86
C ALA A 2 17.82 -15.35 -16.25
N ASP A 3 17.33 -16.58 -16.36
CA ASP A 3 16.89 -17.17 -17.64
C ASP A 3 15.72 -16.42 -18.33
N ILE A 4 14.99 -15.58 -17.59
CA ILE A 4 13.88 -14.78 -18.12
C ILE A 4 14.31 -13.33 -18.32
N TYR A 5 15.03 -12.76 -17.35
CA TYR A 5 15.27 -11.33 -17.24
C TYR A 5 16.67 -10.88 -17.66
N LEU A 6 17.55 -11.81 -18.01
CA LEU A 6 18.85 -11.53 -18.62
C LEU A 6 18.90 -12.17 -20.01
N ASP A 7 19.50 -11.45 -20.95
CA ASP A 7 19.84 -11.95 -22.27
C ASP A 7 20.70 -13.22 -22.12
N PRO A 8 20.34 -14.34 -22.76
CA PRO A 8 21.03 -15.62 -22.56
C PRO A 8 22.46 -15.63 -23.11
N ASP A 9 22.74 -14.84 -24.15
CA ASP A 9 24.05 -14.78 -24.81
C ASP A 9 25.03 -13.91 -24.03
N TRP A 10 24.56 -12.78 -23.49
CA TRP A 10 25.41 -11.77 -22.85
C TRP A 10 25.29 -11.73 -21.32
N GLN A 11 24.28 -12.39 -20.76
CA GLN A 11 23.93 -12.33 -19.33
C GLN A 11 23.75 -10.88 -18.85
N MET A 12 23.20 -10.03 -19.73
CA MET A 12 22.96 -8.60 -19.49
C MET A 12 21.45 -8.32 -19.46
N PRO A 13 20.99 -7.25 -18.77
CA PRO A 13 19.59 -6.84 -18.83
C PRO A 13 19.16 -6.53 -20.27
N TRP A 14 17.89 -6.83 -20.56
CA TRP A 14 17.25 -6.45 -21.81
C TRP A 14 17.22 -4.93 -22.02
N GLU A 15 17.35 -4.48 -23.26
CA GLU A 15 17.34 -3.07 -23.65
C GLU A 15 15.98 -2.61 -24.21
N PRO A 16 15.67 -1.30 -24.19
CA PRO A 16 14.46 -0.77 -24.81
C PRO A 16 14.34 -1.16 -26.29
N GLY A 17 13.28 -1.89 -26.63
CA GLY A 17 13.02 -2.41 -27.98
C GLY A 17 13.20 -3.92 -28.12
N ASP A 18 13.85 -4.57 -27.15
CA ASP A 18 13.96 -6.02 -27.12
C ASP A 18 12.63 -6.70 -26.83
N THR A 19 12.49 -7.95 -27.29
CA THR A 19 11.33 -8.79 -27.02
C THR A 19 11.68 -9.82 -25.96
N ILE A 20 11.00 -9.76 -24.83
CA ILE A 20 11.12 -10.73 -23.74
C ILE A 20 9.93 -11.70 -23.82
N THR A 21 10.20 -12.99 -23.71
CA THR A 21 9.16 -14.03 -23.64
C THR A 21 9.24 -14.78 -22.33
N ASN A 22 8.08 -15.11 -21.75
CA ASN A 22 7.97 -15.93 -20.54
C ASN A 22 6.92 -17.03 -20.77
N PRO A 23 7.29 -18.12 -21.48
CA PRO A 23 6.34 -19.19 -21.83
C PRO A 23 5.77 -19.89 -20.59
N ASP A 24 6.58 -20.12 -19.56
CA ASP A 24 6.11 -20.72 -18.29
C ASP A 24 5.00 -19.88 -17.63
N LEU A 25 5.12 -18.55 -17.69
CA LEU A 25 4.07 -17.66 -17.19
C LEU A 25 2.82 -17.69 -18.08
N ALA A 26 2.98 -17.87 -19.40
CA ALA A 26 1.85 -18.03 -20.30
C ALA A 26 1.06 -19.31 -19.95
N ASP A 27 1.75 -20.44 -19.82
CA ASP A 27 1.14 -21.72 -19.42
C ASP A 27 0.45 -21.61 -18.05
N THR A 28 1.08 -20.92 -17.11
CA THR A 28 0.51 -20.66 -15.77
C THR A 28 -0.78 -19.84 -15.83
N LEU A 29 -0.79 -18.77 -16.63
CA LEU A 29 -1.97 -17.92 -16.79
C LEU A 29 -3.10 -18.62 -17.55
N GLU A 30 -2.77 -19.47 -18.53
CA GLU A 30 -3.74 -20.32 -19.24
C GLU A 30 -4.39 -21.31 -18.26
N LEU A 31 -3.60 -21.98 -17.42
CA LEU A 31 -4.12 -22.90 -16.41
C LEU A 31 -5.06 -22.21 -15.42
N ILE A 32 -4.69 -21.01 -14.91
CA ILE A 32 -5.57 -20.22 -14.03
C ILE A 32 -6.85 -19.79 -14.76
N ALA A 33 -6.78 -19.46 -16.05
CA ALA A 33 -7.95 -19.08 -16.82
C ALA A 33 -8.92 -20.26 -17.05
N GLU A 34 -8.40 -21.49 -17.18
CA GLU A 34 -9.18 -22.70 -17.42
C GLU A 34 -9.77 -23.30 -16.13
N GLU A 35 -8.99 -23.33 -15.05
CA GLU A 35 -9.32 -24.03 -13.80
C GLU A 35 -9.67 -23.09 -12.63
N GLY A 36 -9.46 -21.78 -12.81
CA GLY A 36 -9.73 -20.78 -11.79
C GLY A 36 -8.68 -20.72 -10.68
N GLU A 37 -9.08 -20.21 -9.52
CA GLU A 37 -8.19 -20.01 -8.36
C GLU A 37 -7.66 -21.33 -7.77
N GLU A 38 -8.41 -22.42 -7.92
CA GLU A 38 -8.02 -23.74 -7.42
C GLU A 38 -6.69 -24.22 -8.02
N ALA A 39 -6.43 -23.94 -9.30
CA ALA A 39 -5.13 -24.26 -9.91
C ALA A 39 -3.96 -23.53 -9.24
N PHE A 40 -4.19 -22.31 -8.74
CA PHE A 40 -3.18 -21.50 -8.07
C PHE A 40 -2.99 -21.92 -6.60
N TYR A 41 -4.08 -22.10 -5.86
CA TYR A 41 -4.04 -22.29 -4.39
C TYR A 41 -4.01 -23.75 -3.94
N ARG A 42 -4.51 -24.70 -4.75
CA ARG A 42 -4.56 -26.13 -4.41
C ARG A 42 -4.03 -27.05 -5.51
N GLY A 43 -3.47 -26.49 -6.58
CA GLY A 43 -2.96 -27.21 -7.74
C GLY A 43 -1.42 -27.24 -7.84
N GLU A 44 -0.93 -27.61 -9.01
CA GLU A 44 0.51 -27.76 -9.29
C GLU A 44 1.31 -26.45 -9.16
N ILE A 45 0.64 -25.30 -9.30
CA ILE A 45 1.29 -23.99 -9.15
C ILE A 45 1.72 -23.79 -7.69
N ALA A 46 0.84 -24.10 -6.72
CA ALA A 46 1.15 -24.03 -5.30
C ALA A 46 2.33 -24.95 -4.95
N GLU A 47 2.31 -26.19 -5.44
CA GLU A 47 3.39 -27.17 -5.22
C GLU A 47 4.74 -26.64 -5.73
N LYS A 48 4.80 -26.12 -6.97
CA LYS A 48 6.01 -25.55 -7.56
C LYS A 48 6.53 -24.33 -6.79
N ILE A 49 5.63 -23.47 -6.30
CA ILE A 49 6.03 -22.31 -5.49
C ILE A 49 6.61 -22.78 -4.15
N VAL A 50 5.93 -23.69 -3.45
CA VAL A 50 6.37 -24.25 -2.17
C VAL A 50 7.72 -24.94 -2.30
N ASP A 51 7.90 -25.79 -3.30
CA ASP A 51 9.17 -26.46 -3.58
C ASP A 51 10.30 -25.45 -3.82
N THR A 52 10.01 -24.39 -4.58
CA THR A 52 10.98 -23.31 -4.81
C THR A 52 11.35 -22.61 -3.50
N VAL A 53 10.36 -22.19 -2.71
CA VAL A 53 10.61 -21.46 -1.44
C VAL A 53 11.40 -22.33 -0.46
N GLN A 54 11.04 -23.60 -0.30
CA GLN A 54 11.72 -24.53 0.60
C GLN A 54 13.15 -24.85 0.15
N LYS A 55 13.39 -24.97 -1.17
CA LYS A 55 14.75 -25.13 -1.74
C LYS A 55 15.69 -24.00 -1.33
N TYR A 56 15.17 -22.79 -1.13
CA TYR A 56 15.94 -21.62 -0.66
C TYR A 56 15.82 -21.35 0.85
N GLY A 57 15.26 -22.30 1.62
CA GLY A 57 15.23 -22.26 3.08
C GLY A 57 14.05 -21.52 3.70
N GLY A 58 13.02 -21.19 2.91
CA GLY A 58 11.73 -20.72 3.45
C GLY A 58 10.89 -21.87 4.02
N ASN A 59 9.87 -21.52 4.80
CA ASN A 59 9.03 -22.48 5.53
C ASN A 59 7.57 -22.49 5.03
N LEU A 60 7.31 -21.94 3.85
CA LEU A 60 5.98 -21.94 3.22
C LEU A 60 5.56 -23.37 2.90
N THR A 61 4.30 -23.73 3.15
CA THR A 61 3.75 -25.06 2.85
C THR A 61 2.56 -24.97 1.89
N THR A 62 2.14 -26.11 1.34
CA THR A 62 0.92 -26.17 0.51
C THR A 62 -0.33 -25.97 1.36
N GLU A 63 -0.30 -26.28 2.66
CA GLU A 63 -1.36 -25.93 3.60
C GLU A 63 -1.50 -24.40 3.74
N ASP A 64 -0.39 -23.65 3.79
CA ASP A 64 -0.46 -22.17 3.83
C ASP A 64 -1.18 -21.60 2.60
N PHE A 65 -0.99 -22.21 1.41
CA PHE A 65 -1.73 -21.84 0.19
C PHE A 65 -3.20 -22.27 0.26
N ALA A 66 -3.45 -23.50 0.68
CA ALA A 66 -4.78 -24.10 0.75
C ALA A 66 -5.69 -23.45 1.80
N ASP A 67 -5.10 -22.85 2.84
CA ASP A 67 -5.81 -22.17 3.92
C ASP A 67 -5.99 -20.66 3.64
N TYR A 68 -5.38 -20.12 2.58
CA TYR A 68 -5.56 -18.73 2.19
C TYR A 68 -6.96 -18.48 1.61
N ASP A 69 -7.58 -17.38 2.04
CA ASP A 69 -8.84 -16.87 1.49
C ASP A 69 -8.75 -15.35 1.27
N ILE A 70 -9.49 -14.85 0.28
CA ILE A 70 -9.55 -13.43 -0.04
C ILE A 70 -10.43 -12.73 0.99
N ASN A 71 -9.83 -11.78 1.70
CA ASN A 71 -10.56 -10.95 2.66
C ASN A 71 -11.26 -9.78 1.95
N VAL A 72 -12.59 -9.80 1.95
CA VAL A 72 -13.41 -8.65 1.51
C VAL A 72 -13.79 -7.84 2.75
N THR A 73 -13.21 -6.65 2.85
CA THR A 73 -13.40 -5.75 3.99
C THR A 73 -14.08 -4.45 3.58
N GLU A 74 -14.87 -3.89 4.50
CA GLU A 74 -15.41 -2.53 4.33
C GLU A 74 -14.25 -1.53 4.34
N PRO A 75 -14.19 -0.59 3.38
CA PRO A 75 -13.15 0.43 3.36
C PRO A 75 -13.24 1.33 4.59
N VAL A 76 -12.13 1.95 4.96
CA VAL A 76 -12.21 3.10 5.87
C VAL A 76 -12.88 4.25 5.14
N HIS A 77 -13.79 4.93 5.82
CA HIS A 77 -14.58 6.02 5.29
C HIS A 77 -14.45 7.24 6.18
N GLY A 78 -14.24 8.39 5.56
CA GLY A 78 -14.30 9.68 6.21
C GLY A 78 -14.71 10.75 5.21
N THR A 79 -14.77 11.99 5.68
CA THR A 79 -15.12 13.14 4.84
C THR A 79 -13.97 14.14 4.82
N TYR A 80 -13.83 14.92 3.75
CA TYR A 80 -12.92 16.06 3.70
C TYR A 80 -13.57 17.18 2.92
N ARG A 81 -13.91 18.29 3.58
CA ARG A 81 -14.52 19.49 2.96
C ARG A 81 -15.74 19.19 2.08
N GLY A 82 -16.57 18.26 2.55
CA GLY A 82 -17.80 17.84 1.88
C GLY A 82 -17.62 16.86 0.73
N TYR A 83 -16.46 16.21 0.62
CA TYR A 83 -16.23 15.02 -0.21
C TYR A 83 -16.20 13.77 0.67
N ASP A 84 -16.70 12.65 0.15
CA ASP A 84 -16.57 11.34 0.79
C ASP A 84 -15.28 10.68 0.31
N ILE A 85 -14.48 10.18 1.24
CA ILE A 85 -13.20 9.54 0.98
C ILE A 85 -13.28 8.09 1.48
N TYR A 86 -13.15 7.14 0.55
CA TYR A 86 -13.07 5.71 0.82
C TYR A 86 -11.68 5.21 0.50
N SER A 87 -11.03 4.54 1.45
CA SER A 87 -9.67 4.05 1.26
C SER A 87 -9.47 2.68 1.91
N SER A 88 -8.29 2.10 1.71
CA SER A 88 -7.95 0.75 2.17
C SER A 88 -8.16 0.58 3.67
N ALA A 89 -8.81 -0.51 4.05
CA ALA A 89 -8.84 -0.97 5.42
C ALA A 89 -7.50 -1.61 5.84
N LEU A 90 -7.38 -1.89 7.14
CA LEU A 90 -6.32 -2.72 7.68
C LEU A 90 -6.31 -4.11 7.01
N PRO A 91 -5.14 -4.75 6.84
CA PRO A 91 -3.83 -4.41 7.39
C PRO A 91 -3.05 -3.36 6.58
N SER A 92 -3.68 -2.62 5.65
CA SER A 92 -3.05 -1.39 5.15
C SER A 92 -3.28 -0.24 6.14
N SER A 93 -2.19 0.43 6.54
CA SER A 93 -2.25 1.69 7.29
C SER A 93 -2.78 2.86 6.46
N GLY A 94 -2.69 2.75 5.14
CA GLY A 94 -2.80 3.88 4.22
C GLY A 94 -4.06 4.71 4.40
N GLY A 95 -5.22 4.06 4.32
CA GLY A 95 -6.51 4.75 4.38
C GLY A 95 -6.75 5.49 5.69
N ALA A 96 -6.48 4.86 6.83
CA ALA A 96 -6.71 5.47 8.14
C ALA A 96 -5.81 6.70 8.35
N ILE A 97 -4.53 6.58 7.98
CA ILE A 97 -3.57 7.68 8.14
C ILE A 97 -3.85 8.81 7.14
N ILE A 98 -4.29 8.51 5.91
CA ILE A 98 -4.75 9.56 4.97
C ILE A 98 -5.92 10.34 5.58
N LEU A 99 -6.93 9.66 6.11
CA LEU A 99 -8.09 10.30 6.73
C LEU A 99 -7.70 11.13 7.97
N GLU A 100 -6.81 10.62 8.81
CA GLU A 100 -6.26 11.38 9.95
C GLU A 100 -5.57 12.66 9.47
N MET A 101 -4.67 12.57 8.49
CA MET A 101 -3.96 13.73 7.93
C MET A 101 -4.94 14.74 7.31
N LEU A 102 -5.96 14.27 6.58
CA LEU A 102 -7.00 15.15 6.02
C LEU A 102 -7.82 15.82 7.12
N ASN A 103 -8.14 15.12 8.21
CA ASN A 103 -8.83 15.72 9.36
C ASN A 103 -7.98 16.81 10.03
N ILE A 104 -6.66 16.64 10.12
CA ILE A 104 -5.75 17.67 10.61
C ILE A 104 -5.80 18.89 9.68
N LEU A 105 -5.62 18.69 8.38
CA LEU A 105 -5.61 19.77 7.37
C LEU A 105 -6.93 20.55 7.31
N GLU A 106 -8.06 19.90 7.59
CA GLU A 106 -9.37 20.54 7.55
C GLU A 106 -9.52 21.71 8.54
N ASN A 107 -8.69 21.75 9.58
CA ASN A 107 -8.65 22.83 10.57
C ASN A 107 -7.92 24.10 10.10
N TYR A 108 -7.33 24.09 8.89
CA TYR A 108 -6.61 25.21 8.30
C TYR A 108 -7.27 25.70 7.02
N ASP A 109 -7.07 26.99 6.69
CA ASP A 109 -7.49 27.58 5.41
C ASP A 109 -6.45 27.28 4.31
N VAL A 110 -6.29 25.99 3.99
CA VAL A 110 -5.32 25.48 3.02
C VAL A 110 -5.52 26.10 1.64
N ALA A 111 -6.76 26.35 1.25
CA ALA A 111 -7.11 26.95 -0.04
C ALA A 111 -6.55 28.38 -0.23
N SER A 112 -6.33 29.12 0.87
CA SER A 112 -5.72 30.45 0.84
C SER A 112 -4.20 30.44 0.75
N MET A 113 -3.56 29.31 1.05
CA MET A 113 -2.11 29.16 1.02
C MET A 113 -1.63 28.92 -0.42
N ASP A 114 -0.53 29.57 -0.79
CA ASP A 114 0.15 29.27 -2.05
C ASP A 114 0.74 27.84 -1.97
N PRO A 115 0.40 26.91 -2.90
CA PRO A 115 0.90 25.53 -2.91
C PRO A 115 2.43 25.38 -3.01
N GLU A 116 3.15 26.46 -3.32
CA GLU A 116 4.62 26.50 -3.36
C GLU A 116 5.24 27.28 -2.17
N SER A 117 4.41 27.73 -1.22
CA SER A 117 4.89 28.50 -0.07
C SER A 117 5.52 27.65 1.03
N ALA A 118 6.41 28.27 1.80
CA ALA A 118 7.00 27.65 2.99
C ALA A 118 5.94 27.34 4.06
N GLU A 119 4.88 28.14 4.17
CA GLU A 119 3.76 27.90 5.09
C GLU A 119 3.02 26.61 4.73
N TYR A 120 2.69 26.42 3.45
CA TYR A 120 2.04 25.21 2.95
C TYR A 120 2.90 23.95 3.20
N PHE A 121 4.19 24.00 2.85
CA PHE A 121 5.09 22.88 3.08
C PHE A 121 5.32 22.59 4.56
N HIS A 122 5.37 23.61 5.41
CA HIS A 122 5.46 23.44 6.86
C HIS A 122 4.23 22.70 7.40
N LEU A 123 3.03 23.18 7.07
CA LEU A 123 1.78 22.54 7.51
C LEU A 123 1.69 21.08 7.07
N LEU A 124 1.98 20.80 5.79
CA LEU A 124 2.00 19.43 5.28
C LEU A 124 3.04 18.56 6.02
N SER A 125 4.24 19.09 6.23
CA SER A 125 5.31 18.34 6.90
C SER A 125 4.93 17.98 8.34
N GLU A 126 4.39 18.93 9.10
CA GLU A 126 3.97 18.70 10.49
C GLU A 126 2.78 17.72 10.56
N THR A 127 1.81 17.88 9.67
CA THR A 127 0.68 16.94 9.54
C THR A 127 1.17 15.52 9.24
N MET A 128 2.10 15.36 8.31
CA MET A 128 2.64 14.06 7.95
C MET A 128 3.39 13.42 9.12
N LYS A 129 4.21 14.18 9.85
CA LYS A 129 4.91 13.65 11.03
C LYS A 129 3.95 13.15 12.11
N LEU A 130 2.83 13.85 12.34
CA LEU A 130 1.82 13.42 13.29
C LEU A 130 1.18 12.09 12.87
N GLY A 131 0.69 11.99 11.63
CA GLY A 131 0.10 10.75 11.14
C GLY A 131 1.09 9.58 11.08
N PHE A 132 2.38 9.83 10.80
CA PHE A 132 3.39 8.77 10.82
C PHE A 132 3.80 8.34 12.24
N ALA A 133 3.72 9.24 13.23
CA ALA A 133 3.88 8.87 14.63
C ALA A 133 2.77 7.90 15.07
N ASP A 134 1.52 8.25 14.76
CA ASP A 134 0.37 7.39 15.08
C ASP A 134 0.38 6.08 14.28
N ARG A 135 0.83 6.11 13.01
CA ARG A 135 1.06 4.89 12.22
C ARG A 135 2.03 3.95 12.92
N ALA A 136 3.16 4.47 13.39
CA ALA A 136 4.21 3.66 14.01
C ALA A 136 3.76 3.06 15.35
N GLU A 137 2.98 3.82 16.13
CA GLU A 137 2.49 3.40 17.45
C GLU A 137 1.36 2.37 17.35
N PHE A 138 0.40 2.56 16.45
CA PHE A 138 -0.88 1.84 16.53
C PHE A 138 -1.11 0.79 15.44
N MET A 139 -0.49 0.91 14.26
CA MET A 139 -0.93 0.16 13.09
C MET A 139 -0.33 -1.26 13.02
N GLY A 140 -1.19 -2.24 12.77
CA GLY A 140 -0.82 -3.64 12.56
C GLY A 140 -1.99 -4.47 12.03
N ASP A 141 -1.80 -5.78 11.94
CA ASP A 141 -2.87 -6.70 11.53
C ASP A 141 -4.02 -6.71 12.57
N PRO A 142 -5.28 -6.44 12.17
CA PRO A 142 -6.43 -6.36 13.08
C PRO A 142 -6.85 -7.72 13.65
N GLU A 143 -6.38 -8.83 13.09
CA GLU A 143 -6.59 -10.16 13.68
C GLU A 143 -5.65 -10.42 14.88
N PHE A 144 -4.60 -9.60 15.03
CA PHE A 144 -3.57 -9.76 16.05
C PHE A 144 -3.53 -8.59 17.04
N ASN A 145 -4.03 -7.42 16.66
CA ASN A 145 -3.97 -6.21 17.47
C ASN A 145 -5.29 -5.44 17.42
N GLU A 146 -5.65 -4.80 18.54
CA GLU A 146 -6.72 -3.81 18.55
C GLU A 146 -6.17 -2.48 18.02
N VAL A 147 -6.59 -2.09 16.82
CA VAL A 147 -6.18 -0.81 16.21
C VAL A 147 -7.30 0.21 16.36
N PRO A 148 -7.07 1.38 16.97
CA PRO A 148 -8.10 2.38 17.25
C PRO A 148 -8.48 3.21 16.02
N VAL A 149 -8.79 2.57 14.88
CA VAL A 149 -9.07 3.24 13.59
C VAL A 149 -10.14 4.31 13.73
N ALA A 150 -11.25 4.01 14.43
CA ALA A 150 -12.33 4.96 14.64
C ALA A 150 -11.90 6.21 15.42
N GLY A 151 -10.94 6.09 16.34
CA GLY A 151 -10.36 7.22 17.06
C GLY A 151 -9.40 8.03 16.21
N LEU A 152 -8.56 7.36 15.40
CA LEU A 152 -7.60 8.02 14.52
C LEU A 152 -8.28 8.85 13.42
N ILE A 153 -9.40 8.35 12.89
CA ILE A 153 -10.17 9.05 11.84
C ILE A 153 -11.26 9.98 12.40
N ASP A 154 -11.32 10.18 13.72
CA ASP A 154 -12.27 11.10 14.35
C ASP A 154 -11.89 12.57 14.09
N LYS A 155 -12.91 13.41 13.92
CA LYS A 155 -12.72 14.85 13.62
C LYS A 155 -12.16 15.62 14.82
N GLU A 156 -12.60 15.32 16.04
CA GLU A 156 -12.08 15.98 17.24
C GLU A 156 -10.65 15.53 17.55
N TYR A 157 -10.31 14.27 17.22
CA TYR A 157 -8.92 13.82 17.27
C TYR A 157 -8.04 14.59 16.28
N GLY A 158 -8.45 14.70 15.01
CA GLY A 158 -7.72 15.49 14.01
C GLY A 158 -7.54 16.96 14.42
N LYS A 159 -8.55 17.56 15.07
CA LYS A 159 -8.43 18.90 15.66
C LYS A 159 -7.43 18.95 16.82
N THR A 160 -7.44 17.96 17.71
CA THR A 160 -6.47 17.85 18.81
C THR A 160 -5.05 17.75 18.26
N GLN A 161 -4.86 17.01 17.17
CA GLN A 161 -3.58 16.90 16.48
C GLN A 161 -3.16 18.22 15.83
N ALA A 162 -4.08 18.93 15.16
CA ALA A 162 -3.82 20.25 14.60
C ALA A 162 -3.37 21.28 15.65
N GLU A 163 -3.93 21.25 16.86
CA GLU A 163 -3.51 22.12 17.97
C GLU A 163 -2.05 21.91 18.41
N ARG A 164 -1.42 20.79 18.04
CA ARG A 164 0.00 20.50 18.32
C ARG A 164 0.96 21.11 17.31
N ILE A 165 0.48 21.66 16.19
CA ILE A 165 1.32 22.24 15.15
C ILE A 165 1.63 23.71 15.50
N ASP A 166 2.91 24.01 15.72
CA ASP A 166 3.40 25.38 15.85
C ASP A 166 3.73 25.93 14.45
N PRO A 167 3.04 26.97 13.94
CA PRO A 167 3.29 27.50 12.61
C PRO A 167 4.67 28.16 12.45
N ALA A 168 5.36 28.47 13.54
CA ALA A 168 6.67 29.11 13.54
C ALA A 168 7.82 28.13 13.85
N LYS A 169 7.54 26.88 14.21
CA LYS A 169 8.55 25.94 14.68
C LYS A 169 8.22 24.49 14.31
N ALA A 170 9.19 23.80 13.72
CA ALA A 170 9.10 22.36 13.50
C ALA A 170 8.98 21.60 14.84
N GLY A 171 7.96 20.75 14.94
CA GLY A 171 7.75 19.81 16.01
C GLY A 171 8.66 18.59 15.89
N SER A 172 8.85 17.94 17.03
CA SER A 172 9.38 16.59 17.15
C SER A 172 8.25 15.73 17.69
N TYR A 173 7.72 14.87 16.86
CA TYR A 173 6.69 13.90 17.23
C TYR A 173 7.38 12.54 17.26
N GLU A 174 7.23 11.80 18.35
CA GLU A 174 7.98 10.57 18.51
C GLU A 174 7.48 9.50 17.55
N ALA A 175 8.37 9.05 16.67
CA ALA A 175 8.34 7.79 15.96
C ALA A 175 9.78 7.24 15.96
N GLY A 176 9.93 5.95 16.27
CA GLY A 176 11.21 5.24 16.37
C GLY A 176 11.82 4.79 15.03
N GLU A 177 12.97 4.12 15.13
CA GLU A 177 14.05 3.95 14.14
C GLU A 177 13.68 3.81 12.65
N PRO A 178 14.32 4.60 11.75
CA PRO A 178 14.13 4.45 10.31
C PRO A 178 14.69 3.12 9.81
N MET A 179 13.84 2.30 9.21
CA MET A 179 14.26 1.21 8.33
C MET A 179 14.96 1.78 7.09
N PRO A 180 15.94 1.07 6.51
CA PRO A 180 16.69 1.54 5.37
C PRO A 180 15.79 1.79 4.14
N GLN A 181 16.34 2.56 3.20
CA GLN A 181 15.72 3.05 1.97
C GLN A 181 14.71 2.07 1.34
N GLU A 182 13.44 2.46 1.38
CA GLU A 182 12.31 1.72 0.80
C GLU A 182 12.37 1.67 -0.74
N SER A 183 11.74 0.66 -1.34
CA SER A 183 11.65 0.52 -2.80
C SER A 183 10.70 1.56 -3.41
N ASP A 184 11.05 2.07 -4.60
CA ASP A 184 10.16 2.91 -5.43
C ASP A 184 9.11 2.06 -6.21
N SER A 185 8.99 0.77 -5.89
CA SER A 185 8.09 -0.20 -6.53
C SER A 185 6.64 -0.09 -6.05
N THR A 186 5.78 -0.95 -6.61
CA THR A 186 4.29 -1.00 -6.64
C THR A 186 3.73 -0.53 -8.00
N THR A 187 2.60 -1.11 -8.42
CA THR A 187 1.82 -0.62 -9.56
C THR A 187 0.43 -0.20 -9.09
N HIS A 188 0.00 0.98 -9.54
CA HIS A 188 -1.37 1.45 -9.35
C HIS A 188 -2.05 1.68 -10.70
N PHE A 189 -3.33 1.36 -10.79
CA PHE A 189 -4.19 1.80 -11.88
C PHE A 189 -5.59 2.15 -11.38
N SER A 190 -6.23 3.08 -12.08
CA SER A 190 -7.56 3.60 -11.75
C SER A 190 -8.45 3.53 -12.99
N ILE A 191 -9.70 3.12 -12.80
CA ILE A 191 -10.70 2.96 -13.85
C ILE A 191 -12.00 3.61 -13.37
N ILE A 192 -12.59 4.47 -14.20
CA ILE A 192 -13.95 4.95 -14.04
C ILE A 192 -14.65 4.73 -15.39
N ASP A 193 -15.78 4.05 -15.39
CA ASP A 193 -16.54 3.79 -16.62
C ASP A 193 -17.75 4.73 -16.78
N SER A 194 -18.40 4.66 -17.95
CA SER A 194 -19.56 5.50 -18.27
C SER A 194 -20.83 5.19 -17.46
N GLN A 195 -20.84 4.09 -16.71
CA GLN A 195 -21.95 3.70 -15.84
C GLN A 195 -21.75 4.18 -14.40
N GLY A 196 -20.60 4.80 -14.11
CA GLY A 196 -20.25 5.27 -12.77
C GLY A 196 -19.56 4.22 -11.91
N ASN A 197 -19.17 3.07 -12.47
CA ASN A 197 -18.34 2.11 -11.74
C ASN A 197 -16.94 2.70 -11.56
N MET A 198 -16.39 2.60 -10.35
CA MET A 198 -15.03 3.04 -10.03
C MET A 198 -14.22 1.87 -9.49
N VAL A 199 -12.97 1.76 -9.96
CA VAL A 199 -12.02 0.77 -9.46
C VAL A 199 -10.66 1.44 -9.28
N ALA A 200 -10.07 1.30 -8.09
CA ALA A 200 -8.70 1.70 -7.80
C ALA A 200 -7.96 0.46 -7.32
N VAL A 201 -6.91 0.04 -8.03
CA VAL A 201 -6.12 -1.15 -7.69
C VAL A 201 -4.68 -0.74 -7.46
N THR A 202 -4.19 -1.07 -6.27
CA THR A 202 -2.77 -1.02 -5.93
C THR A 202 -2.31 -2.44 -5.69
N LYS A 203 -1.33 -2.92 -6.45
CA LYS A 203 -0.75 -4.26 -6.29
C LYS A 203 0.76 -4.19 -6.30
N THR A 204 1.39 -5.09 -5.54
CA THR A 204 2.84 -5.08 -5.35
C THR A 204 3.40 -6.48 -5.19
N VAL A 205 4.68 -6.62 -5.49
CA VAL A 205 5.53 -7.73 -5.06
C VAL A 205 6.49 -7.30 -3.93
N ASP A 206 6.22 -6.12 -3.35
CA ASP A 206 7.13 -5.30 -2.55
C ASP A 206 8.29 -4.73 -3.36
N ALA A 207 9.54 -5.15 -3.15
CA ALA A 207 10.69 -4.53 -3.81
C ALA A 207 10.72 -4.78 -5.33
N THR A 208 11.48 -3.98 -6.08
CA THR A 208 11.74 -4.25 -7.51
C THR A 208 12.45 -5.59 -7.66
N PHE A 209 11.89 -6.50 -8.45
CA PHE A 209 12.27 -7.93 -8.51
C PHE A 209 12.09 -8.71 -7.20
N ALA A 210 11.56 -8.07 -6.15
CA ALA A 210 11.15 -8.67 -4.90
C ALA A 210 12.22 -9.62 -4.30
N SER A 211 11.85 -10.86 -3.99
CA SER A 211 12.78 -11.88 -3.49
C SER A 211 13.90 -12.26 -4.48
N GLY A 212 13.77 -11.86 -5.75
CA GLY A 212 14.65 -12.27 -6.84
C GLY A 212 14.41 -13.72 -7.29
N LEU A 213 13.43 -14.43 -6.74
CA LEU A 213 13.12 -15.82 -7.07
C LEU A 213 11.94 -15.91 -8.04
N VAL A 214 12.10 -16.72 -9.07
CA VAL A 214 10.99 -17.18 -9.92
C VAL A 214 10.71 -18.63 -9.59
N ALA A 215 9.46 -18.96 -9.28
CA ALA A 215 9.04 -20.34 -9.00
C ALA A 215 9.27 -21.22 -10.23
N GLU A 216 10.03 -22.30 -10.05
CA GLU A 216 10.57 -23.12 -11.13
C GLU A 216 9.43 -23.73 -11.97
N GLY A 217 9.44 -23.47 -13.28
CA GLY A 217 8.40 -23.95 -14.21
C GLY A 217 7.05 -23.25 -14.13
N THR A 218 6.98 -22.06 -13.51
CA THR A 218 5.74 -21.24 -13.45
C THR A 218 5.91 -19.83 -14.06
N GLY A 219 7.15 -19.36 -14.19
CA GLY A 219 7.42 -17.97 -14.57
C GLY A 219 6.94 -16.90 -13.56
N ILE A 220 6.42 -17.29 -12.39
CA ILE A 220 5.95 -16.38 -11.33
C ILE A 220 7.13 -15.87 -10.50
N LEU A 221 7.32 -14.55 -10.49
CA LEU A 221 8.22 -13.87 -9.55
C LEU A 221 7.60 -13.82 -8.15
N LEU A 222 8.34 -14.28 -7.14
CA LEU A 222 7.88 -14.32 -5.76
C LEU A 222 8.15 -13.01 -5.02
N ASN A 223 7.14 -12.52 -4.30
CA ASN A 223 7.23 -11.30 -3.49
C ASN A 223 8.25 -11.46 -2.33
N ASP A 224 8.65 -10.34 -1.72
CA ASP A 224 9.39 -10.28 -0.46
C ASP A 224 8.61 -9.55 0.66
N THR A 225 7.29 -9.50 0.55
CA THR A 225 6.40 -8.66 1.39
C THR A 225 6.48 -8.94 2.89
N LEU A 226 6.98 -10.11 3.34
CA LEU A 226 7.24 -10.33 4.77
C LEU A 226 8.34 -9.41 5.33
N TYR A 227 9.09 -8.73 4.47
CA TYR A 227 10.04 -7.67 4.82
C TYR A 227 9.39 -6.51 5.58
N ASP A 228 8.11 -6.23 5.32
CA ASP A 228 7.36 -5.14 5.95
C ASP A 228 7.09 -5.37 7.45
N PHE A 229 7.37 -6.56 8.00
CA PHE A 229 7.26 -6.79 9.44
C PHE A 229 8.34 -6.05 10.24
N SER A 230 7.96 -5.60 11.45
CA SER A 230 8.90 -5.10 12.44
C SER A 230 9.64 -6.24 13.13
N LEU A 231 10.93 -6.00 13.43
CA LEU A 231 11.73 -6.87 14.30
C LEU A 231 11.65 -6.47 15.77
N ASP A 232 11.04 -5.31 16.08
CA ASP A 232 10.73 -4.93 17.45
C ASP A 232 9.57 -5.79 17.97
N LYS A 233 9.81 -6.44 19.12
CA LYS A 233 8.85 -7.35 19.75
C LYS A 233 7.65 -6.63 20.36
N GLU A 234 7.80 -5.35 20.68
CA GLU A 234 6.73 -4.52 21.22
C GLU A 234 5.85 -3.93 20.10
N SER A 235 6.30 -3.98 18.85
CA SER A 235 5.57 -3.39 17.72
C SER A 235 4.27 -4.15 17.42
N PRO A 236 3.14 -3.46 17.16
CA PRO A 236 1.92 -4.08 16.65
C PRO A 236 2.13 -4.80 15.31
N ASN A 237 3.19 -4.48 14.58
CA ASN A 237 3.58 -5.10 13.32
C ASN A 237 4.74 -6.11 13.49
N VAL A 238 4.96 -6.67 14.68
CA VAL A 238 5.91 -7.77 14.87
C VAL A 238 5.50 -9.02 14.07
N ILE A 239 6.48 -9.74 13.51
CA ILE A 239 6.26 -10.99 12.78
C ILE A 239 5.58 -12.07 13.63
N ALA A 240 4.55 -12.73 13.07
CA ALA A 240 3.88 -13.89 13.66
C ALA A 240 3.30 -14.81 12.58
N GLY A 241 3.11 -16.10 12.89
CA GLY A 241 2.50 -17.05 11.96
C GLY A 241 1.03 -16.71 11.67
N GLY A 242 0.64 -16.75 10.40
CA GLY A 242 -0.71 -16.38 9.92
C GLY A 242 -1.00 -14.88 9.90
N LYS A 243 -0.08 -14.04 10.39
CA LYS A 243 -0.23 -12.58 10.40
C LYS A 243 0.11 -12.00 9.03
N ARG A 244 -0.57 -10.92 8.65
CA ARG A 244 -0.27 -10.12 7.46
C ARG A 244 0.62 -8.93 7.85
N PRO A 245 1.67 -8.63 7.07
CA PRO A 245 2.50 -7.47 7.31
C PRO A 245 1.75 -6.16 7.03
N LEU A 246 2.11 -5.10 7.75
CA LEU A 246 1.52 -3.78 7.59
C LEU A 246 1.86 -3.18 6.23
N SER A 247 0.84 -2.86 5.43
CA SER A 247 1.04 -2.21 4.13
C SER A 247 0.87 -0.68 4.20
N SER A 248 1.42 0.01 3.21
CA SER A 248 1.19 1.44 2.93
C SER A 248 0.32 1.68 1.69
N MET A 249 -0.10 0.61 0.98
CA MET A 249 -0.92 0.71 -0.23
C MET A 249 -2.25 1.40 0.06
N SER A 250 -2.56 2.46 -0.68
CA SER A 250 -3.73 3.30 -0.43
C SER A 250 -4.56 3.51 -1.69
N PRO A 251 -5.15 2.46 -2.30
CA PRO A 251 -6.18 2.68 -3.31
C PRO A 251 -7.33 3.47 -2.67
N THR A 252 -7.69 4.59 -3.28
CA THR A 252 -8.65 5.53 -2.72
C THR A 252 -9.68 5.94 -3.77
N LEU A 253 -10.93 6.02 -3.35
CA LEU A 253 -12.05 6.51 -4.14
C LEU A 253 -12.62 7.74 -3.43
N VAL A 254 -12.92 8.78 -4.19
CA VAL A 254 -13.52 10.02 -3.71
C VAL A 254 -14.83 10.23 -4.43
N LEU A 255 -15.88 10.51 -3.65
CA LEU A 255 -17.19 10.89 -4.15
C LEU A 255 -17.49 12.34 -3.77
N LYS A 256 -18.30 13.00 -4.60
CA LYS A 256 -18.89 14.30 -4.29
C LYS A 256 -20.40 14.21 -4.44
N ASP A 257 -21.12 14.47 -3.34
CA ASP A 257 -22.59 14.42 -3.31
C ASP A 257 -23.14 13.05 -3.79
N GLY A 258 -22.42 11.96 -3.49
CA GLY A 258 -22.75 10.59 -3.90
C GLY A 258 -22.29 10.19 -5.31
N GLU A 259 -21.72 11.10 -6.09
CA GLU A 259 -21.29 10.85 -7.47
C GLU A 259 -19.77 10.61 -7.57
N PRO A 260 -19.31 9.74 -8.49
CA PRO A 260 -17.89 9.54 -8.80
C PRO A 260 -17.12 10.85 -9.04
N PHE A 261 -16.07 11.10 -8.26
CA PHE A 261 -15.25 12.31 -8.41
C PHE A 261 -13.79 11.98 -8.77
N LEU A 262 -13.14 11.09 -8.02
CA LEU A 262 -11.73 10.74 -8.24
C LEU A 262 -11.46 9.29 -7.82
N ALA A 263 -10.73 8.54 -8.64
CA ALA A 263 -10.13 7.26 -8.28
C ALA A 263 -8.61 7.42 -8.37
N LEU A 264 -7.89 7.14 -7.28
CA LEU A 264 -6.46 7.36 -7.21
C LEU A 264 -5.74 6.38 -6.29
N GLY A 265 -4.42 6.42 -6.38
CA GLY A 265 -3.46 5.71 -5.57
C GLY A 265 -2.07 5.94 -6.16
N ALA A 266 -1.05 5.40 -5.52
CA ALA A 266 0.33 5.60 -5.94
C ALA A 266 1.19 4.38 -5.63
N PRO A 267 2.35 4.24 -6.28
CA PRO A 267 3.45 3.42 -5.80
C PRO A 267 4.41 4.19 -4.88
N GLY A 268 5.42 3.50 -4.33
CA GLY A 268 6.49 4.14 -3.55
C GLY A 268 6.38 3.96 -2.03
N SER A 269 5.96 2.78 -1.59
CA SER A 269 5.92 2.37 -0.17
C SER A 269 5.26 3.41 0.75
N THR A 270 5.90 3.88 1.81
CA THR A 270 5.28 4.84 2.76
C THR A 270 4.95 6.18 2.12
N ARG A 271 5.61 6.55 1.00
CA ARG A 271 5.29 7.78 0.25
C ARG A 271 3.93 7.73 -0.41
N ILE A 272 3.32 6.55 -0.54
CA ILE A 272 1.94 6.41 -1.05
C ILE A 272 0.99 7.25 -0.19
N ILE A 273 1.11 7.15 1.14
CA ILE A 273 0.24 7.83 2.10
C ILE A 273 0.34 9.36 1.92
N THR A 274 1.57 9.89 1.93
CA THR A 274 1.81 11.33 1.79
C THR A 274 1.45 11.85 0.40
N GLY A 275 1.70 11.06 -0.65
CA GLY A 275 1.38 11.40 -2.03
C GLY A 275 -0.12 11.48 -2.26
N VAL A 276 -0.87 10.48 -1.81
CA VAL A 276 -2.34 10.45 -1.93
C VAL A 276 -2.97 11.60 -1.15
N THR A 277 -2.56 11.85 0.10
CA THR A 277 -3.04 13.01 0.89
C THR A 277 -2.80 14.34 0.15
N GLN A 278 -1.61 14.54 -0.42
CA GLN A 278 -1.29 15.74 -1.17
C GLN A 278 -2.14 15.90 -2.43
N VAL A 279 -2.40 14.82 -3.18
CA VAL A 279 -3.25 14.89 -4.37
C VAL A 279 -4.68 15.23 -3.98
N ILE A 280 -5.24 14.59 -2.95
CA ILE A 280 -6.59 14.88 -2.45
C ILE A 280 -6.71 16.34 -2.04
N SER A 281 -5.77 16.86 -1.23
CA SER A 281 -5.75 18.25 -0.81
C SER A 281 -5.62 19.20 -2.01
N LYS A 282 -4.68 19.00 -2.93
CA LYS A 282 -4.52 19.88 -4.10
C LYS A 282 -5.76 19.92 -5.01
N VAL A 283 -6.40 18.78 -5.24
CA VAL A 283 -7.62 18.71 -6.05
C VAL A 283 -8.79 19.41 -5.35
N ILE A 284 -8.97 19.20 -4.04
CA ILE A 284 -10.14 19.71 -3.30
C ILE A 284 -9.95 21.16 -2.83
N ASP A 285 -8.77 21.51 -2.31
CA ASP A 285 -8.46 22.82 -1.73
C ASP A 285 -8.07 23.85 -2.79
N HIS A 286 -7.30 23.43 -3.81
CA HIS A 286 -6.76 24.34 -4.83
C HIS A 286 -7.42 24.18 -6.21
N GLY A 287 -8.28 23.17 -6.40
CA GLY A 287 -8.96 22.94 -7.68
C GLY A 287 -8.01 22.62 -8.84
N MET A 288 -6.88 21.98 -8.54
CA MET A 288 -5.84 21.60 -9.51
C MET A 288 -6.23 20.40 -10.37
#